data_AF-X5ELQ3-F1
#
_entry.id   AF-X5ELQ3-F1
#
_cell.length_a   1.000
_cell.length_b   1.000
_cell.length_c   1.000
_cell.angle_alpha   90.00
_cell.angle_beta   90.00
_cell.angle_gamma   90.00
#
_symmetry.space_group_name_H-M   'P 1'
#
loop_
_entity.id
_entity.type
_entity.pdbx_description
1 polymer ?
#
loop_
_entity_poly.entity_id
_entity_poly.type
_entity_poly.pdbx_seq_one_letter_code
_entity_poly.pdbx_strand_id
1 'polypeptide(L)'
;MIYSENKQSVIDGMLGMTFSSEEDEIPWISEKLTELSKHKDLDIARLSLTCFGHLARMHENIGDCDKVIALLLSKQGDPDFQGFAEDALDEISLFIFKKRP
;
A
#
# COMPACT_ATOMS: atom_id res chain seq x y z
N MET A 1 9.65 -10.49 9.40
CA MET A 1 10.14 -10.58 8.02
C MET A 1 8.95 -10.91 7.13
N ILE A 2 8.80 -10.23 6.00
CA ILE A 2 7.57 -10.27 5.17
C ILE A 2 7.22 -11.65 4.58
N TYR A 3 8.18 -12.60 4.57
CA TYR A 3 7.98 -13.99 4.13
C TYR A 3 7.78 -14.99 5.29
N SER A 4 7.51 -14.49 6.49
CA SER A 4 7.30 -15.35 7.67
C SER A 4 5.95 -16.07 7.61
N GLU A 5 5.89 -17.27 8.19
CA GLU A 5 4.62 -17.96 8.45
C GLU A 5 3.82 -17.32 9.61
N ASN A 6 4.50 -16.54 10.47
CA ASN A 6 3.88 -15.83 11.56
C ASN A 6 3.27 -14.51 11.05
N LYS A 7 1.94 -14.40 11.10
CA LYS A 7 1.19 -13.22 10.68
C LYS A 7 1.72 -11.91 11.26
N GLN A 8 1.97 -11.86 12.57
CA GLN A 8 2.46 -10.64 13.23
C GLN A 8 3.82 -10.23 12.67
N SER A 9 4.72 -11.18 12.42
CA SER A 9 6.03 -10.92 11.82
C SER A 9 5.97 -10.39 10.39
N VAL A 10 4.89 -10.69 9.65
CA VAL A 10 4.63 -10.13 8.32
C VAL A 10 4.10 -8.70 8.46
N ILE A 11 3.12 -8.47 9.33
CA ILE A 11 2.55 -7.14 9.62
C ILE A 11 3.64 -6.18 10.10
N ASP A 12 4.44 -6.56 11.09
CA ASP A 12 5.52 -5.73 11.61
C ASP A 12 6.58 -5.46 10.52
N GLY A 13 6.83 -6.44 9.65
CA GLY A 13 7.73 -6.28 8.52
C GLY A 13 7.19 -5.28 7.49
N MET A 14 5.89 -5.33 7.19
CA MET A 14 5.21 -4.39 6.30
C MET A 14 5.25 -2.96 6.83
N LEU A 15 4.88 -2.78 8.09
CA LEU A 15 4.91 -1.46 8.72
C LEU A 15 6.35 -0.95 8.82
N GLY A 16 7.29 -1.83 9.18
CA GLY A 16 8.71 -1.50 9.25
C GLY A 16 9.25 -0.99 7.91
N MET A 17 8.96 -1.68 6.80
CA MET A 17 9.39 -1.23 5.48
C MET A 17 8.68 0.07 5.05
N THR A 18 7.39 0.23 5.32
CA THR A 18 6.63 1.44 4.91
C THR A 18 6.99 2.68 5.72
N PHE A 19 7.27 2.54 7.01
CA PHE A 19 7.54 3.70 7.89
C PHE A 19 9.02 4.04 8.04
N SER A 20 9.91 3.15 7.63
CA SER A 20 11.37 3.38 7.65
C SER A 20 11.95 3.54 6.25
N SER A 21 11.11 3.75 5.24
CA SER A 21 11.51 3.82 3.84
C SER A 21 12.23 5.11 3.49
N GLU A 22 13.20 5.00 2.60
CA GLU A 22 13.81 6.11 1.88
C GLU A 22 13.25 6.18 0.44
N GLU A 23 13.41 7.34 -0.21
CA GLU A 23 12.78 7.65 -1.52
C GLU A 23 13.16 6.66 -2.63
N ASP A 24 14.41 6.19 -2.66
CA ASP A 24 14.91 5.25 -3.67
C ASP A 24 14.41 3.82 -3.47
N GLU A 25 13.85 3.50 -2.30
CA GLU A 25 13.30 2.19 -1.97
C GLU A 25 11.82 2.06 -2.34
N ILE A 26 11.11 3.17 -2.55
CA ILE A 26 9.66 3.21 -2.79
C ILE A 26 9.23 2.29 -3.95
N PRO A 27 9.92 2.23 -5.11
CA PRO A 27 9.56 1.30 -6.17
C PRO A 27 9.60 -0.17 -5.72
N TRP A 28 10.62 -0.56 -4.95
CA TRP A 28 10.74 -1.93 -4.44
C TRP A 28 9.68 -2.25 -3.39
N ILE A 29 9.40 -1.32 -2.48
CA ILE A 29 8.35 -1.49 -1.47
C ILE A 29 6.98 -1.61 -2.13
N SER A 30 6.71 -0.81 -3.16
CA SER A 30 5.48 -0.84 -3.95
C SER A 30 5.24 -2.22 -4.59
N GLU A 31 6.28 -2.84 -5.14
CA GLU A 31 6.22 -4.21 -5.65
C GLU A 31 5.87 -5.22 -4.54
N LYS A 32 6.49 -5.08 -3.35
CA LYS A 32 6.22 -5.98 -2.22
C LYS A 32 4.81 -5.81 -1.66
N LEU A 33 4.30 -4.59 -1.54
CA LEU A 33 2.91 -4.34 -1.17
C LEU A 33 1.94 -4.93 -2.21
N THR A 34 2.26 -4.83 -3.50
CA THR A 34 1.48 -5.45 -4.58
C THR A 34 1.43 -6.98 -4.44
N GLU A 35 2.55 -7.63 -4.11
CA GLU A 35 2.60 -9.07 -3.82
C GLU A 35 1.74 -9.42 -2.59
N LEU A 36 1.89 -8.65 -1.50
CA LEU A 36 1.18 -8.86 -0.24
C LEU A 36 -0.34 -8.61 -0.33
N SER A 37 -0.79 -7.76 -1.26
CA SER A 37 -2.22 -7.55 -1.54
C SER A 37 -2.97 -8.79 -2.04
N LYS A 38 -2.21 -9.82 -2.45
CA LYS A 38 -2.72 -11.12 -2.92
C LYS A 38 -2.60 -12.20 -1.85
N HIS A 39 -2.19 -11.84 -0.63
CA HIS A 39 -2.02 -12.78 0.46
C HIS A 39 -3.37 -13.37 0.89
N LYS A 40 -3.38 -14.65 1.29
CA LYS A 40 -4.60 -15.38 1.69
C LYS A 40 -5.21 -14.87 3.01
N ASP A 41 -4.38 -14.29 3.87
CA ASP A 41 -4.83 -13.66 5.12
C ASP A 41 -5.28 -12.24 4.80
N LEU A 42 -6.57 -11.97 5.05
CA LEU A 42 -7.20 -10.70 4.71
C LEU A 42 -6.56 -9.51 5.42
N ASP A 43 -6.04 -9.66 6.64
CA ASP A 43 -5.45 -8.52 7.36
C ASP A 43 -4.14 -8.10 6.72
N ILE A 44 -3.33 -9.06 6.24
CA ILE A 44 -2.10 -8.77 5.47
C ILE A 44 -2.46 -8.10 4.14
N ALA A 45 -3.45 -8.66 3.43
CA ALA A 45 -3.85 -8.14 2.13
C ALA A 45 -4.44 -6.72 2.25
N ARG A 46 -5.33 -6.48 3.21
CA ARG A 46 -5.92 -5.16 3.49
C ARG A 46 -4.86 -4.14 3.92
N LEU A 47 -3.99 -4.52 4.85
CA LEU A 47 -2.92 -3.63 5.33
C LEU A 47 -1.99 -3.20 4.20
N SER A 48 -1.74 -4.07 3.21
CA SER A 48 -0.91 -3.71 2.07
C SER A 48 -1.51 -2.57 1.24
N LEU A 49 -2.85 -2.49 1.16
CA LEU A 49 -3.54 -1.40 0.48
C LEU A 49 -3.39 -0.10 1.28
N THR A 50 -3.58 -0.15 2.60
CA THR A 50 -3.37 0.98 3.50
C THR A 50 -1.93 1.51 3.42
N CYS A 51 -0.93 0.62 3.33
CA CYS A 51 0.47 1.03 3.20
C CYS A 51 0.73 1.86 1.93
N PHE A 52 -0.01 1.69 0.82
CA PHE A 52 0.14 2.57 -0.35
C PHE A 52 -0.26 4.01 -0.04
N GLY A 53 -1.33 4.20 0.73
CA GLY A 53 -1.73 5.53 1.19
C GLY A 53 -0.67 6.17 2.09
N HIS A 54 -0.03 5.37 2.96
CA HIS A 54 1.11 5.84 3.77
C HIS A 54 2.32 6.24 2.93
N LEU A 55 2.68 5.47 1.90
CA LEU A 55 3.74 5.85 0.96
C LEU A 55 3.40 7.19 0.29
N ALA A 56 2.18 7.34 -0.23
CA ALA A 56 1.73 8.60 -0.83
C ALA A 56 1.85 9.77 0.14
N ARG A 57 1.43 9.59 1.40
CA ARG A 57 1.47 10.64 2.42
C ARG A 57 2.89 11.03 2.84
N MET A 58 3.79 10.06 2.98
CA MET A 58 5.14 10.27 3.51
C MET A 58 6.11 10.74 2.45
N HIS A 59 5.98 10.21 1.23
CA HIS A 59 6.96 10.37 0.16
C HIS A 59 6.41 11.16 -1.03
N GLU A 60 5.10 11.41 -1.10
CA GLU A 60 4.44 11.93 -2.32
C GLU A 60 4.76 11.03 -3.55
N ASN A 61 5.04 9.74 -3.28
CA ASN A 61 5.47 8.72 -4.23
C ASN A 61 4.93 7.34 -3.81
N ILE A 62 4.49 6.52 -4.76
CA ILE A 62 4.00 5.15 -4.56
C ILE A 62 4.65 4.14 -5.51
N GLY A 63 5.70 4.52 -6.22
CA GLY A 63 6.35 3.71 -7.25
C GLY A 63 5.59 3.79 -8.60
N ASP A 64 5.28 2.64 -9.18
CA ASP A 64 4.54 2.56 -10.46
C ASP A 64 3.06 2.95 -10.26
N CYS A 65 2.80 4.25 -10.37
CA CYS A 65 1.52 4.86 -10.02
C CYS A 65 0.33 4.25 -10.78
N ASP A 66 0.48 4.01 -12.09
CA ASP A 66 -0.58 3.44 -12.93
C ASP A 66 -0.94 2.01 -12.47
N LYS A 67 0.07 1.20 -12.12
CA LYS A 67 -0.17 -0.16 -11.61
C LYS A 67 -0.85 -0.15 -10.24
N VAL A 68 -0.42 0.73 -9.34
CA VAL A 68 -0.99 0.82 -7.98
C VAL A 68 -2.44 1.30 -8.05
N ILE A 69 -2.74 2.32 -8.85
CA ILE A 69 -4.11 2.83 -9.02
C ILE A 69 -5.00 1.74 -9.63
N ALA A 70 -4.54 1.05 -10.68
CA ALA A 70 -5.31 -0.03 -11.28
C ALA A 70 -5.60 -1.16 -10.27
N LEU A 71 -4.62 -1.51 -9.43
CA LEU A 71 -4.80 -2.47 -8.34
C LEU A 71 -5.88 -2.00 -7.36
N LEU A 72 -5.79 -0.78 -6.84
CA LEU A 72 -6.74 -0.25 -5.85
C LEU A 72 -8.17 -0.15 -6.42
N LEU A 73 -8.32 0.36 -7.64
CA LEU A 73 -9.62 0.40 -8.33
C LEU A 73 -10.21 -1.01 -8.50
N SER A 74 -9.39 -2.01 -8.82
CA SER A 74 -9.86 -3.39 -8.94
C SER A 74 -10.38 -3.99 -7.62
N LYS A 75 -9.99 -3.41 -6.47
CA LYS A 75 -10.37 -3.85 -5.12
C LYS A 75 -11.60 -3.14 -4.57
N GLN A 76 -12.03 -2.02 -5.16
CA GLN A 76 -13.23 -1.29 -4.72
C GLN A 76 -14.54 -2.10 -4.87
N GLY A 77 -14.59 -3.05 -5.81
CA GLY A 77 -15.75 -3.91 -6.01
C GLY A 77 -15.89 -5.06 -5.00
N ASP A 78 -14.90 -5.27 -4.14
CA ASP A 78 -14.89 -6.35 -3.16
C ASP A 78 -15.16 -5.77 -1.76
N PRO A 79 -16.28 -6.14 -1.09
CA PRO A 79 -16.62 -5.63 0.24
C PRO A 79 -15.53 -5.85 1.30
N ASP A 80 -14.69 -6.88 1.14
CA ASP A 80 -13.59 -7.13 2.06
C ASP A 80 -12.45 -6.11 1.92
N PHE A 81 -12.35 -5.40 0.79
CA PHE A 81 -11.24 -4.47 0.51
C PHE A 81 -11.70 -3.03 0.24
N GLN A 82 -12.98 -2.81 -0.04
CA GLN A 82 -13.52 -1.54 -0.54
C GLN A 82 -13.02 -0.33 0.25
N GLY A 83 -13.26 -0.30 1.57
CA GLY A 83 -12.88 0.85 2.39
C GLY A 83 -11.36 1.12 2.39
N PHE A 84 -10.54 0.07 2.46
CA PHE A 84 -9.08 0.21 2.43
C PHE A 84 -8.57 0.73 1.08
N ALA A 85 -9.22 0.31 -0.02
CA ALA A 85 -8.89 0.77 -1.35
C ALA A 85 -9.31 2.23 -1.57
N GLU A 86 -10.51 2.61 -1.12
CA GLU A 86 -11.02 3.98 -1.15
C GLU A 86 -10.11 4.93 -0.34
N ASP A 87 -9.77 4.55 0.89
CA ASP A 87 -8.88 5.35 1.75
C ASP A 87 -7.50 5.58 1.10
N ALA A 88 -6.89 4.54 0.54
CA ALA A 88 -5.60 4.65 -0.12
C ALA A 88 -5.65 5.53 -1.39
N LEU A 89 -6.72 5.41 -2.18
CA LEU A 89 -6.94 6.27 -3.35
C LEU A 89 -7.13 7.74 -2.96
N ASP A 90 -7.84 8.00 -1.87
CA ASP A 90 -8.02 9.35 -1.33
C ASP A 90 -6.69 9.95 -0.86
N GLU A 91 -5.84 9.18 -0.16
CA GLU A 91 -4.50 9.62 0.22
C GLU A 91 -3.63 9.91 -1.02
N ILE A 92 -3.62 9.03 -2.01
CA ILE A 92 -2.90 9.24 -3.28
C ILE A 92 -3.39 10.52 -3.97
N SER A 93 -4.70 10.72 -4.07
CA SER A 93 -5.27 11.92 -4.66
C SER A 93 -4.87 13.18 -3.90
N LEU A 94 -4.81 13.12 -2.58
CA LEU A 94 -4.48 14.27 -1.73
C LEU A 94 -3.01 14.65 -1.79
N PHE A 95 -2.10 13.68 -1.79
CA PHE A 95 -0.67 13.93 -1.64
C PHE A 95 0.11 13.96 -2.95
N ILE A 96 -0.33 13.23 -3.97
CA ILE A 96 0.39 13.15 -5.27
C ILE A 96 -0.26 14.06 -6.31
N PHE A 97 -1.59 14.06 -6.41
CA PHE A 97 -2.28 14.74 -7.50
C PHE A 97 -2.79 16.14 -7.15
N LYS A 98 -3.09 16.42 -5.88
CA LYS A 98 -3.53 17.75 -5.47
C LYS A 98 -2.32 18.68 -5.32
N LYS A 99 -2.15 19.60 -6.28
CA LYS A 99 -1.22 20.73 -6.11
C LYS A 99 -1.59 21.52 -4.86
N ARG A 100 -0.66 21.63 -3.91
CA ARG A 100 -0.78 22.61 -2.83
C ARG A 100 -0.84 24.02 -3.48
N PRO A 101 -1.78 24.89 -3.07
CA PRO A 101 -1.83 26.27 -3.57
C PRO A 101 -0.55 27.04 -3.25
#